data_AF-A0A1V3TZE1-F1
#
_entry.id   AF-A0A1V3TZE1-F1
#
_cell.length_a   1.000
_cell.length_b   1.000
_cell.length_c   1.000
_cell.angle_alpha   90.00
_cell.angle_beta   90.00
_cell.angle_gamma   90.00
#
_symmetry.space_group_name_H-M   'P 1'
#
loop_
_entity.id
_entity.type
_entity.pdbx_description
1 polymer ?
#
loop_
_entity_poly.entity_id
_entity_poly.type
_entity_poly.pdbx_seq_one_letter_code
_entity_poly.pdbx_strand_id
1 'polypeptide(L)'
;MNNKLFFTFIFGLSVLMSAQTKNKTDIWSGIYTVHPLKDGLDKALDTLIIEKTTDANPEDEAARYSIDLSRWTIVSKKDEKQYKKVIRRFLYTPEDNEDQYKEFRWTDLYKKGKMNCIDGGNFFICQTQPQTNVYLDQKEQFFSRTGIFGVWLHYGVTELKKIK
;
A
#
# COMPACT_ATOMS: atom_id res chain seq x y z
N MET A 1 -54.89 -39.36 -29.83
CA MET A 1 -54.96 -37.99 -30.38
C MET A 1 -54.38 -37.02 -29.37
N ASN A 2 -53.45 -36.19 -29.83
CA ASN A 2 -53.10 -34.86 -29.34
C ASN A 2 -52.28 -34.68 -28.04
N ASN A 3 -51.06 -34.21 -28.29
CA ASN A 3 -50.42 -32.97 -27.83
C ASN A 3 -49.81 -32.84 -26.43
N LYS A 4 -48.48 -32.77 -26.45
CA LYS A 4 -47.62 -31.64 -26.01
C LYS A 4 -48.03 -30.91 -24.72
N LEU A 5 -47.11 -30.85 -23.75
CA LEU A 5 -46.31 -29.63 -23.53
C LEU A 5 -45.14 -29.93 -22.59
N PHE A 6 -43.92 -29.74 -23.09
CA PHE A 6 -42.72 -29.58 -22.28
C PHE A 6 -42.80 -28.23 -21.57
N PHE A 7 -42.72 -28.21 -20.24
CA PHE A 7 -42.49 -26.98 -19.47
C PHE A 7 -41.15 -27.12 -18.74
N THR A 8 -40.11 -26.60 -19.37
CA THR A 8 -38.77 -26.43 -18.79
C THR A 8 -38.81 -25.23 -17.86
N PHE A 9 -38.78 -25.47 -16.54
CA PHE A 9 -38.74 -24.42 -15.54
C PHE A 9 -37.27 -24.16 -15.15
N ILE A 10 -36.63 -23.22 -15.85
CA ILE A 10 -35.30 -22.71 -15.51
C ILE A 10 -35.51 -21.70 -14.38
N PHE A 11 -35.41 -22.15 -13.13
CA PHE A 11 -35.34 -21.23 -11.99
C PHE A 11 -33.89 -20.82 -11.77
N GLY A 12 -33.66 -19.53 -11.98
CA GLY A 12 -32.36 -18.88 -12.00
C GLY A 12 -31.56 -19.12 -10.73
N LEU A 13 -30.32 -19.56 -10.94
CA LEU A 13 -29.26 -19.44 -9.95
C LEU A 13 -28.99 -17.94 -9.77
N SER A 14 -29.71 -17.31 -8.84
CA SER A 14 -29.34 -16.00 -8.32
C SER A 14 -28.07 -16.20 -7.49
N VAL A 15 -26.92 -16.16 -8.16
CA VAL A 15 -25.63 -16.00 -7.51
C VAL A 15 -25.69 -14.63 -6.84
N LEU A 16 -26.01 -14.63 -5.54
CA LEU A 16 -25.76 -13.52 -4.66
C LEU A 16 -24.26 -13.28 -4.69
N MET A 17 -23.81 -12.43 -5.62
CA MET A 17 -22.49 -11.82 -5.55
C MET A 17 -22.47 -11.01 -4.26
N SER A 18 -21.96 -11.64 -3.21
CA SER A 18 -21.54 -10.93 -2.03
C SER A 18 -20.44 -9.99 -2.50
N ALA A 19 -20.77 -8.71 -2.64
CA ALA A 19 -19.80 -7.64 -2.72
C ALA A 19 -19.05 -7.64 -1.39
N GLN A 20 -18.05 -8.51 -1.27
CA GLN A 20 -17.03 -8.39 -0.26
C GLN A 20 -16.26 -7.13 -0.61
N THR A 21 -16.67 -6.01 -0.03
CA THR A 21 -15.77 -4.87 0.20
C THR A 21 -14.56 -5.46 0.90
N LYS A 22 -13.48 -5.68 0.13
CA LYS A 22 -12.20 -6.14 0.66
C LYS A 22 -11.73 -5.04 1.61
N ASN A 23 -12.11 -5.14 2.88
CA ASN A 23 -11.42 -4.49 3.98
C ASN A 23 -9.99 -5.04 3.95
N LYS A 24 -9.12 -4.42 3.14
CA LYS A 24 -7.70 -4.73 3.11
C LYS A 24 -7.20 -4.48 4.54
N THR A 25 -6.88 -5.57 5.23
CA THR A 25 -6.33 -5.57 6.59
C THR A 25 -5.29 -4.48 6.73
N ASP A 26 -5.36 -3.73 7.83
CA ASP A 26 -4.38 -2.70 8.12
C ASP A 26 -3.03 -3.35 8.43
N ILE A 27 -2.11 -3.24 7.48
CA ILE A 27 -0.73 -3.72 7.57
C ILE A 27 0.24 -2.64 8.08
N TRP A 28 -0.21 -1.38 8.10
CA TRP A 28 0.66 -0.22 8.24
C TRP A 28 0.71 0.33 9.66
N SER A 29 -0.39 0.26 10.43
CA SER A 29 -0.36 0.79 11.79
C SER A 29 0.69 0.08 12.65
N GLY A 30 1.46 0.86 13.41
CA GLY A 30 2.52 0.36 14.28
C GLY A 30 3.62 1.38 14.54
N ILE A 31 4.64 0.92 15.26
CA ILE A 31 5.84 1.72 15.56
C ILE A 31 7.00 1.13 14.78
N TYR A 32 7.75 1.97 14.08
CA TYR A 32 8.83 1.58 13.18
C TYR A 32 10.12 2.30 13.55
N THR A 33 11.22 1.58 13.67
CA THR A 33 12.55 2.21 13.69
C THR A 33 13.07 2.34 12.26
N VAL A 34 13.61 3.52 11.93
CA VAL A 34 14.15 3.84 10.61
C VAL A 34 15.65 3.68 10.64
N HIS A 35 16.22 2.97 9.67
CA HIS A 35 17.64 2.64 9.63
C HIS A 35 18.25 2.98 8.27
N PRO A 36 19.52 3.44 8.21
CA PRO A 36 20.21 3.61 6.95
C PRO A 36 20.30 2.26 6.25
N LEU A 37 20.14 2.22 4.94
CA LEU A 37 20.26 0.98 4.19
C LEU A 37 21.68 0.36 4.33
N LYS A 38 22.72 1.21 4.31
CA LYS A 38 24.14 0.80 4.35
C LYS A 38 24.63 0.33 5.73
N ASP A 39 24.14 0.93 6.82
CA ASP A 39 24.67 0.73 8.17
C ASP A 39 23.93 -0.37 8.96
N GLY A 40 23.19 -1.23 8.27
CA GLY A 40 22.47 -2.33 8.91
C GLY A 40 21.24 -1.88 9.72
N LEU A 41 20.99 -2.55 10.84
CA LEU A 41 19.87 -2.27 11.75
C LEU A 41 20.33 -1.83 13.15
N ASP A 42 21.63 -1.55 13.32
CA ASP A 42 22.23 -1.38 14.64
C ASP A 42 21.92 0.00 15.25
N LYS A 43 21.84 1.03 14.42
CA LYS A 43 21.52 2.40 14.84
C LYS A 43 20.30 2.93 14.10
N ALA A 44 19.28 3.32 14.85
CA ALA A 44 18.10 3.97 14.28
C ALA A 44 18.38 5.47 14.02
N LEU A 45 17.95 5.96 12.87
CA LEU A 45 17.94 7.38 12.50
C LEU A 45 16.76 8.13 13.12
N ASP A 46 15.64 7.42 13.26
CA ASP A 46 14.36 7.95 13.73
C ASP A 46 13.44 6.79 14.19
N THR A 47 12.32 7.14 14.81
CA THR A 47 11.18 6.26 15.07
C THR A 47 9.93 6.90 14.49
N LEU A 48 9.22 6.16 13.62
CA LEU A 48 7.95 6.57 13.04
C LEU A 48 6.81 5.86 13.77
N ILE A 49 5.75 6.60 14.04
CA ILE A 49 4.46 6.05 14.48
C ILE A 49 3.51 6.19 13.31
N ILE A 50 2.97 5.08 12.83
CA ILE A 50 1.95 5.05 11.77
C ILE A 50 0.65 4.58 12.41
N GLU A 51 -0.43 5.31 12.19
CA GLU A 51 -1.75 5.00 12.74
C GLU A 51 -2.81 5.17 11.68
N LYS A 52 -3.72 4.20 11.57
CA LYS A 52 -4.93 4.33 10.76
C LYS A 52 -5.74 5.51 11.29
N THR A 53 -6.20 6.38 10.38
CA THR A 53 -7.06 7.51 10.71
C THR A 53 -8.38 7.37 9.96
N THR A 54 -9.30 8.32 10.16
CA THR A 54 -10.55 8.41 9.42
C THR A 54 -10.26 8.39 7.92
N ASP A 55 -11.02 7.57 7.19
CA ASP A 55 -10.96 7.56 5.74
C ASP A 55 -11.30 8.95 5.18
N ALA A 56 -10.75 9.29 4.02
CA ALA A 56 -11.00 10.57 3.39
C ALA A 56 -12.46 10.70 2.95
N ASN A 57 -12.97 11.92 2.97
CA ASN A 57 -14.26 12.23 2.38
C ASN A 57 -14.12 12.24 0.85
N PRO A 58 -14.87 11.42 0.10
CA PRO A 58 -14.76 11.39 -1.36
C PRO A 58 -15.13 12.73 -2.02
N GLU A 59 -15.90 13.61 -1.37
CA GLU A 59 -16.23 14.94 -1.89
C GLU A 59 -15.06 15.94 -1.79
N ASP A 60 -14.16 15.73 -0.83
CA ASP A 60 -12.99 16.60 -0.58
C ASP A 60 -11.74 16.12 -1.34
N GLU A 61 -11.82 14.98 -2.00
CA GLU A 61 -10.72 14.32 -2.67
C GLU A 61 -10.79 14.49 -4.19
N ALA A 62 -9.63 14.57 -4.84
CA ALA A 62 -9.59 14.50 -6.30
C ALA A 62 -10.21 13.17 -6.76
N ALA A 63 -11.01 13.19 -7.83
CA ALA A 63 -11.79 12.04 -8.30
C ALA A 63 -10.98 10.74 -8.40
N ARG A 64 -9.71 10.83 -8.81
CA ARG A 64 -8.80 9.68 -8.90
C ARG A 64 -8.53 8.96 -7.58
N TYR A 65 -8.69 9.61 -6.43
CA TYR A 65 -8.50 9.03 -5.10
C TYR A 65 -9.76 8.40 -4.52
N SER A 66 -10.93 8.59 -5.15
CA SER A 66 -12.21 8.06 -4.67
C SER A 66 -12.24 6.52 -4.58
N ILE A 67 -11.38 5.85 -5.35
CA ILE A 67 -11.23 4.39 -5.36
C ILE A 67 -10.53 3.83 -4.12
N ASP A 68 -9.75 4.65 -3.39
CA ASP A 68 -9.13 4.26 -2.12
C ASP A 68 -9.08 5.46 -1.16
N LEU A 69 -10.09 5.53 -0.31
CA LEU A 69 -10.23 6.55 0.72
C LEU A 69 -9.46 6.23 1.99
N SER A 70 -8.78 5.08 2.07
CA SER A 70 -8.04 4.72 3.28
C SER A 70 -6.92 5.72 3.56
N ARG A 71 -6.89 6.22 4.80
CA ARG A 71 -5.84 7.11 5.29
C ARG A 71 -5.14 6.58 6.54
N TRP A 72 -3.88 6.96 6.68
CA TRP A 72 -3.09 6.82 7.90
C TRP A 72 -2.46 8.17 8.23
N THR A 73 -2.06 8.35 9.46
CA THR A 73 -1.13 9.42 9.86
C THR A 73 0.22 8.83 10.19
N ILE A 74 1.28 9.57 9.86
CA ILE A 74 2.63 9.28 10.31
C ILE A 74 3.17 10.43 11.15
N VAL A 75 3.88 10.08 12.22
CA VAL A 75 4.59 11.02 13.10
C VAL A 75 6.03 10.54 13.24
N SER A 76 6.98 11.46 13.06
CA SER A 76 8.37 11.26 13.43
C SER A 76 8.58 11.61 14.90
N LYS A 77 9.23 10.74 15.68
CA LYS A 77 9.63 11.06 17.05
C LYS A 77 10.81 12.03 17.11
N LYS A 78 11.57 12.17 16.03
CA LYS A 78 12.66 13.15 15.92
C LYS A 78 12.15 14.55 15.61
N ASP A 79 10.96 14.67 15.03
CA ASP A 79 10.30 15.97 14.88
C ASP A 79 9.77 16.47 16.23
N GLU A 80 10.42 17.50 16.79
CA GLU A 80 10.02 18.13 18.05
C GLU A 80 8.58 18.65 18.03
N LYS A 81 8.09 19.06 16.86
CA LYS A 81 6.71 19.55 16.68
C LYS A 81 5.70 18.42 16.52
N GLN A 82 6.18 17.18 16.36
CA GLN A 82 5.37 15.98 16.12
C GLN A 82 4.31 16.19 15.03
N TYR A 83 4.71 16.80 13.91
CA TYR A 83 3.80 17.06 12.81
C TYR A 83 3.21 15.75 12.30
N LYS A 84 1.87 15.68 12.33
CA LYS A 84 1.12 14.56 11.78
C LYS A 84 0.95 14.76 10.28
N LYS A 85 1.53 13.87 9.49
CA LYS A 85 1.30 13.85 8.05
C LYS A 85 0.31 12.76 7.68
N VAL A 86 -0.73 13.13 6.94
CA VAL A 86 -1.68 12.17 6.36
C VAL A 86 -1.04 11.50 5.15
N ILE A 87 -1.16 10.18 5.07
CA ILE A 87 -0.65 9.34 3.99
C ILE A 87 -1.75 8.41 3.48
N ARG A 88 -1.60 7.94 2.24
CA ARG A 88 -2.57 7.09 1.53
C ARG A 88 -1.86 5.94 0.83
N ARG A 89 -2.57 4.95 0.31
CA ARG A 89 -1.93 3.93 -0.54
C ARG A 89 -1.59 4.48 -1.92
N PHE A 90 -0.62 3.84 -2.56
CA PHE A 90 -0.44 3.94 -4.01
C PHE A 90 -1.70 3.43 -4.73
N LEU A 91 -2.11 4.15 -5.77
CA LEU A 91 -3.23 3.81 -6.62
C LEU A 91 -2.82 2.80 -7.69
N TYR A 92 -3.77 1.93 -8.01
CA TYR A 92 -3.67 0.99 -9.12
C TYR A 92 -5.08 0.76 -9.69
N THR A 93 -5.38 1.45 -10.79
CA THR A 93 -6.61 1.38 -11.57
C THR A 93 -6.25 1.33 -13.05
N PRO A 94 -6.02 0.13 -13.61
CA PRO A 94 -5.68 -0.03 -15.03
C PRO A 94 -6.68 0.59 -15.99
N GLU A 95 -7.96 0.57 -15.62
CA GLU A 95 -9.08 1.10 -16.40
C GLU A 95 -8.97 2.63 -16.58
N ASP A 96 -8.40 3.31 -15.58
CA ASP A 96 -8.21 4.77 -15.57
C ASP A 96 -6.76 5.18 -15.91
N ASN A 97 -5.94 4.25 -16.44
CA ASN A 97 -4.50 4.44 -16.67
C ASN A 97 -3.70 4.85 -15.42
N GLU A 98 -4.20 4.55 -14.22
CA GLU A 98 -3.53 4.87 -12.95
C GLU A 98 -2.71 3.65 -12.50
N ASP A 99 -1.39 3.75 -12.52
CA ASP A 99 -0.49 2.73 -11.99
C ASP A 99 0.75 3.38 -11.38
N GLN A 100 0.65 3.73 -10.09
CA GLN A 100 1.75 4.37 -9.36
C GLN A 100 2.93 3.42 -9.11
N TYR A 101 2.78 2.12 -9.34
CA TYR A 101 3.86 1.13 -9.22
C TYR A 101 4.69 1.02 -10.50
N LYS A 102 4.18 1.53 -11.63
CA LYS A 102 4.80 1.40 -12.95
C LYS A 102 6.17 2.08 -13.04
N GLU A 103 6.31 3.25 -12.40
CA GLU A 103 7.55 4.03 -12.39
C GLU A 103 8.74 3.20 -11.88
N PHE A 104 8.52 2.40 -10.84
CA PHE A 104 9.52 1.53 -10.22
C PHE A 104 9.50 0.10 -10.77
N ARG A 105 8.69 -0.16 -11.81
CA ARG A 105 8.44 -1.51 -12.37
C ARG A 105 7.93 -2.52 -11.34
N TRP A 106 7.20 -2.05 -10.34
CA TRP A 106 6.65 -2.87 -9.25
C TRP A 106 5.24 -3.39 -9.53
N THR A 107 4.62 -3.02 -10.66
CA THR A 107 3.26 -3.42 -11.02
C THR A 107 3.02 -4.92 -10.87
N ASP A 108 3.93 -5.76 -11.36
CA ASP A 108 3.78 -7.22 -11.26
C ASP A 108 3.95 -7.74 -9.83
N LEU A 109 4.79 -7.08 -9.01
CA LEU A 109 4.91 -7.41 -7.59
C LEU A 109 3.62 -7.04 -6.86
N TYR A 110 3.05 -5.86 -7.13
CA TYR A 110 1.77 -5.43 -6.57
C TYR A 110 0.64 -6.39 -6.94
N LYS A 111 0.49 -6.74 -8.22
CA LYS A 111 -0.52 -7.72 -8.70
C LYS A 111 -0.40 -9.07 -8.01
N LYS A 112 0.82 -9.49 -7.65
CA LYS A 112 1.10 -10.74 -6.93
C LYS A 112 0.96 -10.61 -5.41
N GLY A 113 0.56 -9.44 -4.89
CA GLY A 113 0.47 -9.16 -3.47
C GLY A 113 1.84 -9.07 -2.75
N LYS A 114 2.92 -8.93 -3.51
CA LYS A 114 4.31 -8.89 -3.01
C LYS A 114 4.87 -7.48 -2.86
N MET A 115 4.11 -6.46 -3.24
CA MET A 115 4.48 -5.06 -3.02
C MET A 115 3.22 -4.30 -2.63
N ASN A 116 3.29 -3.51 -1.56
CA ASN A 116 2.26 -2.54 -1.19
C ASN A 116 2.95 -1.26 -0.75
N CYS A 117 2.48 -0.09 -1.18
CA CYS A 117 3.10 1.18 -0.82
C CYS A 117 2.08 2.18 -0.26
N ILE A 118 2.55 3.03 0.65
CA ILE A 118 1.87 4.22 1.17
C ILE A 118 2.68 5.47 0.82
N ASP A 119 1.98 6.46 0.28
CA ASP A 119 2.48 7.73 -0.24
C ASP A 119 2.25 8.85 0.77
N GLY A 120 3.34 9.56 1.10
CA GLY A 120 3.35 10.79 1.88
C GLY A 120 3.80 12.01 1.07
N GLY A 121 3.73 11.98 -0.26
CA GLY A 121 4.05 13.06 -1.19
C GLY A 121 5.55 13.24 -1.44
N ASN A 122 6.31 13.54 -0.38
CA ASN A 122 7.77 13.73 -0.47
C ASN A 122 8.59 12.50 -0.05
N PHE A 123 7.89 11.44 0.35
CA PHE A 123 8.43 10.13 0.65
C PHE A 123 7.32 9.10 0.45
N PHE A 124 7.71 7.85 0.33
CA PHE A 124 6.79 6.73 0.41
C PHE A 124 7.42 5.58 1.21
N ILE A 125 6.57 4.72 1.78
CA ILE A 125 6.97 3.51 2.50
C ILE A 125 6.34 2.33 1.79
N CYS A 126 7.12 1.29 1.54
CA CYS A 126 6.69 0.09 0.85
C CYS A 126 6.97 -1.15 1.69
N GLN A 127 6.07 -2.12 1.58
CA GLN A 127 6.19 -3.46 2.14
C GLN A 127 6.38 -4.45 0.98
N THR A 128 7.38 -5.31 1.12
CA THR A 128 7.72 -6.42 0.23
C THR A 128 8.06 -7.67 1.05
N GLN A 129 8.55 -8.71 0.39
CA GLN A 129 9.10 -9.88 1.05
C GLN A 129 10.41 -9.53 1.78
N PRO A 130 10.60 -9.94 3.05
CA PRO A 130 11.89 -9.77 3.72
C PRO A 130 13.00 -10.59 3.04
N GLN A 131 14.25 -10.17 3.22
CA GLN A 131 15.44 -10.84 2.68
C GLN A 131 15.42 -10.96 1.16
N THR A 132 15.02 -9.90 0.46
CA THR A 132 14.95 -9.86 -1.01
C THR A 132 15.67 -8.64 -1.59
N ASN A 133 16.18 -8.79 -2.81
CA ASN A 133 16.56 -7.64 -3.62
C ASN A 133 15.31 -6.94 -4.17
N VAL A 134 15.32 -5.61 -4.13
CA VAL A 134 14.30 -4.72 -4.66
C VAL A 134 14.97 -3.77 -5.63
N TYR A 135 14.41 -3.63 -6.83
CA TYR A 135 14.87 -2.68 -7.83
C TYR A 135 14.15 -1.34 -7.62
N LEU A 136 14.88 -0.23 -7.56
CA LEU A 136 14.28 1.11 -7.57
C LEU A 136 14.13 1.64 -8.99
N ASP A 137 15.04 1.27 -9.87
CA ASP A 137 14.95 1.55 -11.29
C ASP A 137 15.69 0.47 -12.12
N GLN A 138 16.11 0.80 -13.34
CA GLN A 138 16.85 -0.14 -14.20
C GLN A 138 18.28 -0.45 -13.74
N LYS A 139 18.88 0.40 -12.90
CA LYS A 139 20.30 0.35 -12.53
C LYS A 139 20.51 0.18 -11.03
N GLU A 140 19.57 0.63 -10.22
CA GLU A 140 19.67 0.62 -8.77
C GLU A 140 18.81 -0.49 -8.17
N GLN A 141 19.46 -1.33 -7.36
CA GLN A 141 18.81 -2.32 -6.52
C GLN A 141 19.38 -2.24 -5.10
N PHE A 142 18.57 -2.65 -4.14
CA PHE A 142 18.99 -2.80 -2.76
C PHE A 142 18.44 -4.08 -2.15
N PHE A 143 19.11 -4.57 -1.11
CA PHE A 143 18.65 -5.72 -0.35
C PHE A 143 17.81 -5.26 0.84
N SER A 144 16.52 -5.60 0.85
CA SER A 144 15.63 -5.34 1.99
C SER A 144 15.73 -6.47 3.01
N ARG A 145 16.15 -6.13 4.23
CA ARG A 145 16.32 -7.10 5.32
C ARG A 145 15.00 -7.44 6.00
N THR A 146 14.16 -6.44 6.22
CA THR A 146 12.92 -6.53 7.00
C THR A 146 11.69 -6.70 6.11
N GLY A 147 11.81 -6.40 4.82
CA GLY A 147 10.67 -6.34 3.91
C GLY A 147 9.89 -5.04 4.03
N ILE A 148 10.34 -4.06 4.82
CA ILE A 148 9.74 -2.71 4.84
C ILE A 148 10.86 -1.70 4.62
N PHE A 149 10.66 -0.84 3.64
CA PHE A 149 11.61 0.20 3.27
C PHE A 149 10.85 1.48 2.97
N GLY A 150 11.55 2.60 3.00
CA GLY A 150 10.99 3.83 2.46
C GLY A 150 11.99 4.55 1.59
N VAL A 151 11.47 5.44 0.78
CA VAL A 151 12.25 6.28 -0.13
C VAL A 151 11.89 7.72 0.18
N TRP A 152 12.88 8.49 0.61
CA TRP A 152 12.77 9.91 0.89
C TRP A 152 13.54 10.69 -0.16
N LEU A 153 12.96 11.78 -0.67
CA LEU A 153 13.60 12.65 -1.67
C LEU A 153 15.03 13.12 -1.29
N HIS A 154 15.31 13.32 0.00
CA HIS A 154 16.61 13.83 0.46
C HIS A 154 17.52 12.81 1.15
N TYR A 155 16.96 11.69 1.60
CA TYR A 155 17.72 10.68 2.37
C TYR A 155 17.91 9.36 1.61
N GLY A 156 17.33 9.25 0.41
CA GLY A 156 17.34 8.03 -0.37
C GLY A 156 16.54 6.93 0.33
N VAL A 157 17.06 5.71 0.24
CA VAL A 157 16.40 4.50 0.71
C VAL A 157 16.77 4.23 2.16
N THR A 158 15.78 3.94 2.99
CA THR A 158 15.99 3.46 4.36
C THR A 158 15.22 2.17 4.60
N GLU A 159 15.69 1.40 5.57
CA GLU A 159 15.05 0.17 6.04
C GLU A 159 14.20 0.50 7.27
N LEU A 160 12.99 -0.06 7.36
CA LEU A 160 12.07 0.15 8.47
C LEU A 160 11.85 -1.16 9.20
N LYS A 161 12.12 -1.20 10.50
CA LYS A 161 11.79 -2.37 11.32
C LYS A 161 10.56 -2.05 12.16
N LYS A 162 9.47 -2.79 11.95
CA LYS A 162 8.30 -2.74 12.83
C LYS A 162 8.67 -3.33 14.20
N ILE A 163 8.44 -2.59 15.27
CA ILE A 163 8.73 -2.99 16.65
C ILE A 163 7.46 -3.14 17.50
N LYS A 164 6.33 -2.63 17.03
CA LYS A 164 5.01 -2.80 17.64
C LYS A 164 3.93 -2.73 16.57
#